data_AF-A0A7C8IQZ6-F1
#
_entry.id   AF-A0A7C8IQZ6-F1
#
_cell.length_a   1.000
_cell.length_b   1.000
_cell.length_c   1.000
_cell.angle_alpha   90.00
_cell.angle_beta   90.00
_cell.angle_gamma   90.00
#
_symmetry.space_group_name_H-M   'P 1'
#
loop_
_entity.id
_entity.type
_entity.pdbx_description
1 polymer ?
#
loop_
_entity_poly.entity_id
_entity_poly.type
_entity_poly.pdbx_seq_one_letter_code
_entity_poly.pdbx_strand_id
1 'polypeptide(L)'
;MDDDGPSFAQDLDDDSDKVVVDSAFADLKRFGILQTRYYAHTHPSQPNYLAAVAGDYWGLDHDEVVRIPPNVSTIVDLLEPKQISWRGYFEGIPGPGYMAEASVGRPENQSPNGTWDYVRKHNPFVSYDSVNYEGSRLLNLLSFDDFQDDFAAGVVPQFVMMSPNMLNDGHNTTLDYATNWAREFLKPILTDGAFAEKTLVQLTYDETEDYSQPNRIVSLLLGSAVPEKLWGTTDETFYTHYSILSTMENNWELPNLGRFDVGANVFQLVADATGYVNKDPPNVASVNNSVSYPGPLNRNHSTKVTTFPPPNLKLTGAGGKPILKSISQAWKSEARLDTPYDGSGAVYDGDNLPVYKGQG
;
A
#
# COMPACT_ATOMS: atom_id res chain seq x y z
N MET A 1 -12.46 6.27 -25.77
CA MET A 1 -11.86 6.01 -27.09
C MET A 1 -10.47 5.61 -26.74
N ASP A 2 -10.38 4.32 -26.50
CA ASP A 2 -9.29 3.65 -25.84
C ASP A 2 -8.20 3.49 -26.88
N ASP A 3 -7.02 4.05 -26.59
CA ASP A 3 -5.82 3.88 -27.40
C ASP A 3 -4.86 3.00 -26.61
N ASP A 4 -5.35 1.81 -26.26
CA ASP A 4 -4.48 0.66 -26.01
C ASP A 4 -3.97 0.21 -27.39
N GLY A 5 -2.88 0.83 -27.82
CA GLY A 5 -2.08 0.35 -28.95
C GLY A 5 -1.75 -1.13 -28.78
N PRO A 6 -1.53 -1.87 -29.89
CA PRO A 6 -1.66 -3.32 -29.95
C PRO A 6 -0.84 -3.99 -28.84
N SER A 7 -1.57 -4.55 -27.86
CA SER A 7 -0.99 -5.24 -26.73
C SER A 7 -0.23 -6.46 -27.24
N PHE A 8 1.08 -6.48 -27.04
CA PHE A 8 1.83 -7.73 -26.94
C PHE A 8 1.64 -8.38 -25.54
N ALA A 9 0.49 -8.13 -24.89
CA ALA A 9 0.09 -8.70 -23.61
C ALA A 9 -0.50 -10.09 -23.84
N GLN A 10 0.37 -11.08 -24.03
CA GLN A 10 -0.04 -12.48 -23.97
C GLN A 10 0.58 -13.27 -22.81
N ASP A 11 1.42 -12.67 -21.96
CA ASP A 11 2.01 -13.30 -20.76
C ASP A 11 2.48 -12.23 -19.74
N LEU A 12 1.60 -11.33 -19.31
CA LEU A 12 1.79 -10.63 -18.03
C LEU A 12 1.22 -11.59 -16.95
N ASP A 13 1.86 -11.71 -15.79
CA ASP A 13 1.85 -12.99 -15.06
C ASP A 13 1.86 -12.83 -13.52
N ASP A 14 1.09 -11.86 -12.98
CA ASP A 14 0.99 -11.59 -11.53
C ASP A 14 -0.15 -12.37 -10.82
N ASP A 15 -0.57 -13.50 -11.41
CA ASP A 15 -1.45 -14.44 -10.72
C ASP A 15 -0.69 -15.11 -9.56
N SER A 16 -1.24 -14.98 -8.34
CA SER A 16 -0.61 -15.46 -7.11
C SER A 16 -0.05 -16.88 -7.20
N ASP A 17 -0.77 -17.78 -7.86
CA ASP A 17 -0.35 -19.17 -7.95
C ASP A 17 0.88 -19.34 -8.85
N LYS A 18 1.09 -18.46 -9.84
CA LYS A 18 2.25 -18.45 -10.74
C LYS A 18 3.46 -17.80 -10.09
N VAL A 19 3.27 -16.67 -9.41
CA VAL A 19 4.35 -15.98 -8.66
C VAL A 19 4.95 -16.92 -7.59
N VAL A 20 4.13 -17.67 -6.87
CA VAL A 20 4.62 -18.55 -5.77
C VAL A 20 5.51 -19.70 -6.24
N VAL A 21 5.37 -20.13 -7.50
CA VAL A 21 6.15 -21.21 -8.12
C VAL A 21 7.31 -20.71 -8.99
N ASP A 22 7.39 -19.41 -9.25
CA ASP A 22 8.56 -18.80 -9.88
C ASP A 22 9.84 -19.09 -9.09
N SER A 23 10.95 -19.31 -9.79
CA SER A 23 12.20 -19.76 -9.18
C SER A 23 12.88 -18.68 -8.33
N ALA A 24 12.81 -17.41 -8.73
CA ALA A 24 13.40 -16.31 -8.00
C ALA A 24 12.59 -15.97 -6.76
N PHE A 25 11.26 -15.95 -6.88
CA PHE A 25 10.37 -15.77 -5.75
C PHE A 25 10.46 -16.94 -4.76
N ALA A 26 10.51 -18.19 -5.27
CA ALA A 26 10.66 -19.37 -4.44
C ALA A 26 11.95 -19.36 -3.62
N ASP A 27 13.04 -18.76 -4.12
CA ASP A 27 14.27 -18.59 -3.35
C ASP A 27 14.10 -17.61 -2.19
N LEU A 28 13.47 -16.44 -2.43
CA LEU A 28 13.14 -15.49 -1.36
C LEU A 28 12.24 -16.11 -0.29
N LYS A 29 11.21 -16.86 -0.72
CA LYS A 29 10.24 -17.52 0.17
C LYS A 29 10.90 -18.40 1.23
N ARG A 30 12.06 -19.01 0.95
CA ARG A 30 12.79 -19.85 1.89
C ARG A 30 13.25 -19.12 3.15
N PHE A 31 13.34 -17.79 3.10
CA PHE A 31 13.82 -16.93 4.19
C PHE A 31 12.70 -16.05 4.79
N GLY A 32 11.45 -16.29 4.40
CA GLY A 32 10.32 -15.44 4.79
C GLY A 32 9.08 -16.20 5.25
N ILE A 33 8.02 -15.45 5.49
CA ILE A 33 6.67 -15.96 5.80
C ILE A 33 5.75 -15.57 4.65
N LEU A 34 5.26 -16.56 3.90
CA LEU A 34 4.32 -16.34 2.80
C LEU A 34 2.90 -16.12 3.36
N GLN A 35 2.31 -14.95 3.12
CA GLN A 35 0.93 -14.65 3.53
C GLN A 35 -0.02 -15.13 2.42
N THR A 36 -0.77 -16.19 2.68
CA THR A 36 -1.56 -16.92 1.66
C THR A 36 -2.99 -16.41 1.50
N ARG A 37 -3.44 -15.54 2.40
CA ARG A 37 -4.76 -14.90 2.41
C ARG A 37 -4.63 -13.37 2.39
N TYR A 38 -3.80 -12.86 1.49
CA TYR A 38 -3.64 -11.42 1.25
C TYR A 38 -4.44 -10.99 0.02
N TYR A 39 -5.30 -9.98 0.17
CA TYR A 39 -6.19 -9.49 -0.88
C TYR A 39 -5.95 -8.01 -1.14
N ALA A 40 -5.79 -7.64 -2.41
CA ALA A 40 -5.90 -6.27 -2.86
C ALA A 40 -7.36 -5.79 -2.72
N HIS A 41 -7.62 -4.49 -2.91
CA HIS A 41 -8.92 -3.89 -2.61
C HIS A 41 -9.85 -3.75 -3.83
N THR A 42 -9.26 -3.55 -5.01
CA THR A 42 -10.00 -3.31 -6.25
C THR A 42 -9.02 -3.39 -7.43
N HIS A 43 -9.56 -3.27 -8.63
CA HIS A 43 -8.82 -2.79 -9.79
C HIS A 43 -9.13 -1.31 -10.12
N PRO A 44 -8.21 -0.56 -10.78
CA PRO A 44 -6.84 -0.92 -11.18
C PRO A 44 -5.79 -0.65 -10.07
N SER A 45 -4.50 -0.54 -10.41
CA SER A 45 -3.38 -0.29 -9.49
C SER A 45 -3.53 0.86 -8.49
N GLN A 46 -3.76 2.09 -8.95
CA GLN A 46 -3.69 3.30 -8.10
C GLN A 46 -4.51 3.24 -6.80
N PRO A 47 -5.79 2.80 -6.79
CA PRO A 47 -6.55 2.68 -5.54
C PRO A 47 -5.88 1.79 -4.48
N ASN A 48 -5.15 0.74 -4.86
CA ASN A 48 -4.47 -0.14 -3.89
C ASN A 48 -3.31 0.56 -3.19
N TYR A 49 -2.54 1.37 -3.92
CA TYR A 49 -1.52 2.24 -3.33
C TYR A 49 -2.13 3.28 -2.37
N LEU A 50 -3.25 3.90 -2.74
CA LEU A 50 -3.95 4.86 -1.86
C LEU A 50 -4.43 4.19 -0.57
N ALA A 51 -5.02 3.00 -0.70
CA ALA A 51 -5.49 2.20 0.41
C ALA A 51 -4.37 1.86 1.40
N ALA A 52 -3.17 1.50 0.91
CA ALA A 52 -2.01 1.14 1.73
C ALA A 52 -1.54 2.27 2.67
N VAL A 53 -1.73 3.54 2.30
CA VAL A 53 -1.25 4.67 3.11
C VAL A 53 -2.36 5.45 3.81
N ALA A 54 -3.62 5.25 3.44
CA ALA A 54 -4.73 6.06 3.96
C ALA A 54 -5.93 5.27 4.47
N GLY A 55 -5.99 3.95 4.33
CA GLY A 55 -7.07 3.16 4.92
C GLY A 55 -8.41 3.31 4.19
N ASP A 56 -8.38 3.82 2.96
CA ASP A 56 -9.49 3.93 2.01
C ASP A 56 -8.91 4.27 0.62
N TYR A 57 -9.59 3.86 -0.46
CA TYR A 57 -9.24 4.22 -1.85
C TYR A 57 -10.26 5.16 -2.51
N TRP A 58 -11.23 5.64 -1.73
CA TRP A 58 -12.22 6.67 -2.08
C TRP A 58 -13.10 6.31 -3.27
N GLY A 59 -13.26 5.00 -3.50
CA GLY A 59 -13.91 4.47 -4.69
C GLY A 59 -13.21 4.89 -5.97
N LEU A 60 -11.89 5.03 -6.00
CA LEU A 60 -11.17 5.29 -7.25
C LEU A 60 -11.20 4.03 -8.12
N ASP A 61 -11.73 4.13 -9.35
CA ASP A 61 -11.87 3.04 -10.34
C ASP A 61 -10.97 3.21 -11.56
N HIS A 62 -9.92 4.03 -11.46
CA HIS A 62 -9.07 4.37 -12.59
C HIS A 62 -7.67 4.83 -12.18
N ASP A 63 -6.79 4.93 -13.17
CA ASP A 63 -5.38 5.31 -13.00
C ASP A 63 -5.03 6.77 -13.35
N GLU A 64 -6.00 7.60 -13.73
CA GLU A 64 -5.77 9.04 -13.95
C GLU A 64 -5.25 9.76 -12.69
N VAL A 65 -4.61 10.91 -12.92
CA VAL A 65 -4.20 11.82 -11.84
C VAL A 65 -5.39 12.27 -11.00
N VAL A 66 -5.34 11.95 -9.71
CA VAL A 66 -6.28 12.45 -8.70
C VAL A 66 -5.59 13.31 -7.65
N ARG A 67 -6.39 14.17 -7.02
CA ARG A 67 -5.98 14.97 -5.86
C ARG A 67 -6.95 14.81 -4.71
N ILE A 68 -6.40 14.54 -3.54
CA ILE A 68 -7.13 14.26 -2.32
C ILE A 68 -6.92 15.44 -1.35
N PRO A 69 -7.99 16.06 -0.82
CA PRO A 69 -7.91 17.28 0.00
C PRO A 69 -7.01 17.17 1.24
N PRO A 70 -6.43 18.28 1.72
CA PRO A 70 -5.42 18.26 2.79
C PRO A 70 -5.95 17.83 4.16
N ASN A 71 -7.26 17.83 4.39
CA ASN A 71 -7.87 17.31 5.61
C ASN A 71 -8.00 15.77 5.62
N VAL A 72 -7.74 15.10 4.50
CA VAL A 72 -7.67 13.64 4.43
C VAL A 72 -6.24 13.19 4.78
N SER A 73 -6.08 12.75 6.02
CA SER A 73 -4.79 12.29 6.55
C SER A 73 -4.31 10.95 5.97
N THR A 74 -3.02 10.68 6.09
CA THR A 74 -2.36 9.41 5.73
C THR A 74 -1.54 8.89 6.91
N ILE A 75 -0.87 7.75 6.76
CA ILE A 75 0.10 7.21 7.72
C ILE A 75 1.14 8.25 8.15
N VAL A 76 1.53 9.17 7.28
CA VAL A 76 2.49 10.25 7.58
C VAL A 76 2.03 11.08 8.78
N ASP A 77 0.74 11.40 8.87
CA ASP A 77 0.18 12.14 9.99
C ASP A 77 0.27 11.36 11.31
N LEU A 78 0.27 10.03 11.27
CA LEU A 78 0.41 9.16 12.45
C LEU A 78 1.86 9.03 12.91
N LEU A 79 2.82 9.05 11.98
CA LEU A 79 4.26 8.87 12.25
C LEU A 79 4.89 10.12 12.89
N GLU A 80 4.55 11.30 12.39
CA GLU A 80 5.19 12.57 12.78
C GLU A 80 5.09 12.92 14.28
N PRO A 81 3.95 12.75 14.97
CA PRO A 81 3.86 13.03 16.40
C PRO A 81 4.79 12.18 17.27
N LYS A 82 5.20 11.00 16.79
CA LYS A 82 6.17 10.13 17.45
C LYS A 82 7.58 10.25 16.88
N GLN A 83 7.83 11.20 15.96
CA GLN A 83 9.11 11.41 15.29
C GLN A 83 9.64 10.15 14.59
N ILE A 84 8.73 9.29 14.10
CA ILE A 84 9.12 8.13 13.32
C ILE A 84 9.50 8.63 11.93
N SER A 85 10.75 8.42 11.55
CA SER A 85 11.25 8.89 10.26
C SER A 85 10.60 8.11 9.11
N TRP A 86 10.29 8.80 8.02
CA TRP A 86 9.67 8.19 6.86
C TRP A 86 10.20 8.76 5.55
N ARG A 87 10.30 7.92 4.51
CA ARG A 87 10.47 8.31 3.10
C ARG A 87 9.70 7.38 2.19
N GLY A 88 9.31 7.89 1.02
CA GLY A 88 8.87 7.07 -0.10
C GLY A 88 9.96 7.04 -1.16
N TYR A 89 10.38 5.88 -1.61
CA TYR A 89 11.36 5.74 -2.70
C TYR A 89 10.67 5.15 -3.93
N PHE A 90 10.76 5.80 -5.07
CA PHE A 90 10.08 5.39 -6.28
C PHE A 90 11.10 5.34 -7.42
N GLU A 91 11.28 4.16 -8.00
CA GLU A 91 12.31 3.96 -9.01
C GLU A 91 12.03 4.82 -10.26
N GLY A 92 13.06 5.46 -10.79
CA GLY A 92 12.94 6.30 -11.98
C GLY A 92 12.18 7.61 -11.78
N ILE A 93 11.83 8.00 -10.55
CA ILE A 93 11.20 9.32 -10.30
C ILE A 93 12.16 10.44 -10.75
N PRO A 94 11.71 11.43 -11.56
CA PRO A 94 12.58 12.48 -12.12
C PRO A 94 13.38 13.33 -11.11
N GLY A 95 12.90 13.40 -9.87
CA GLY A 95 13.58 14.07 -8.77
C GLY A 95 12.69 14.17 -7.53
N PRO A 96 13.23 14.67 -6.42
CA PRO A 96 12.52 14.78 -5.15
C PRO A 96 11.17 15.49 -5.30
N GLY A 97 10.09 14.84 -4.87
CA GLY A 97 8.75 15.44 -4.88
C GLY A 97 8.13 15.63 -6.26
N TYR A 98 8.56 14.89 -7.28
CA TYR A 98 7.99 14.99 -8.63
C TYR A 98 6.47 14.70 -8.64
N MET A 99 5.68 15.63 -9.18
CA MET A 99 4.20 15.56 -9.14
C MET A 99 3.53 15.34 -10.50
N ALA A 100 4.28 15.30 -11.60
CA ALA A 100 3.68 15.05 -12.92
C ALA A 100 3.27 13.58 -13.07
N GLU A 101 2.40 13.32 -14.04
CA GLU A 101 1.71 12.03 -14.22
C GLU A 101 2.65 10.85 -14.49
N ALA A 102 3.71 11.08 -15.24
CA ALA A 102 4.77 10.11 -15.49
C ALA A 102 6.06 10.89 -15.77
N SER A 103 7.19 10.23 -15.67
CA SER A 103 8.48 10.76 -16.13
C SER A 103 8.46 10.99 -17.65
N VAL A 104 8.03 12.17 -18.06
CA VAL A 104 8.10 12.64 -19.44
C VAL A 104 9.22 13.68 -19.59
N GLY A 105 10.09 13.53 -20.60
CA GLY A 105 10.91 14.65 -21.06
C GLY A 105 12.44 14.56 -20.94
N ARG A 106 13.06 13.42 -21.23
CA ARG A 106 14.43 13.42 -21.80
C ARG A 106 14.40 12.74 -23.18
N PRO A 107 15.09 13.29 -24.20
CA PRO A 107 15.13 12.63 -25.50
C PRO A 107 15.68 11.20 -25.36
N GLU A 108 15.19 10.26 -26.19
CA GLU A 108 15.50 8.80 -26.15
C GLU A 108 16.99 8.49 -25.96
N ASN A 109 17.88 9.36 -26.45
CA ASN A 109 19.32 9.26 -26.30
C ASN A 109 19.87 9.50 -24.87
N GLN A 110 19.01 9.77 -23.88
CA GLN A 110 19.36 9.87 -22.44
C GLN A 110 18.64 8.82 -21.57
N SER A 111 17.79 7.97 -22.13
CA SER A 111 17.23 6.79 -21.45
C SER A 111 17.26 5.57 -22.37
N PRO A 112 18.46 5.09 -22.77
CA PRO A 112 18.58 3.96 -23.68
C PRO A 112 18.03 2.64 -23.12
N ASN A 113 17.66 2.58 -21.83
CA ASN A 113 17.29 1.35 -21.11
C ASN A 113 16.02 1.50 -20.21
N GLY A 114 15.19 2.54 -20.36
CA GLY A 114 13.96 2.68 -19.55
C GLY A 114 14.15 3.07 -18.08
N THR A 115 15.29 3.69 -17.72
CA THR A 115 15.61 4.09 -16.33
C THR A 115 14.68 5.15 -15.73
N TRP A 116 13.74 5.67 -16.53
CA TRP A 116 12.80 6.71 -16.16
C TRP A 116 11.39 6.29 -16.57
N ASP A 117 11.00 5.04 -16.31
CA ASP A 117 9.63 4.54 -16.53
C ASP A 117 8.77 4.69 -15.25
N TYR A 118 8.90 5.83 -14.57
CA TYR A 118 8.11 6.19 -13.39
C TYR A 118 6.70 6.63 -13.79
N VAL A 119 5.71 6.10 -13.08
CA VAL A 119 4.33 6.54 -13.15
C VAL A 119 3.83 7.00 -11.79
N ARG A 120 3.14 8.14 -11.76
CA ARG A 120 2.61 8.76 -10.55
C ARG A 120 1.63 7.86 -9.81
N LYS A 121 0.89 7.01 -10.54
CA LYS A 121 -0.12 6.11 -9.97
C LYS A 121 0.44 5.12 -8.95
N HIS A 122 1.74 4.81 -8.99
CA HIS A 122 2.41 3.93 -8.00
C HIS A 122 3.03 4.69 -6.82
N ASN A 123 2.91 6.03 -6.79
CA ASN A 123 3.29 6.87 -5.67
C ASN A 123 2.03 7.39 -4.96
N PRO A 124 1.60 6.79 -3.85
CA PRO A 124 0.35 7.20 -3.24
C PRO A 124 0.44 8.58 -2.58
N PHE A 125 1.60 8.97 -2.03
CA PHE A 125 1.73 10.19 -1.24
C PHE A 125 1.46 11.45 -2.06
N VAL A 126 1.88 11.47 -3.33
CA VAL A 126 1.72 12.64 -4.22
C VAL A 126 0.27 12.87 -4.65
N SER A 127 -0.64 11.94 -4.36
CA SER A 127 -2.09 12.13 -4.50
C SER A 127 -2.72 12.92 -3.36
N TYR A 128 -2.03 13.11 -2.24
CA TYR A 128 -2.56 13.82 -1.07
C TYR A 128 -2.02 15.25 -0.99
N ASP A 129 -2.95 16.22 -0.90
CA ASP A 129 -2.59 17.63 -0.74
C ASP A 129 -1.93 17.92 0.62
N SER A 130 -2.16 17.06 1.61
CA SER A 130 -1.45 17.10 2.90
C SER A 130 0.04 16.78 2.79
N VAL A 131 0.48 16.23 1.65
CA VAL A 131 1.89 16.04 1.29
C VAL A 131 2.32 17.12 0.29
N ASN A 132 1.55 17.35 -0.77
CA ASN A 132 1.92 18.30 -1.83
C ASN A 132 2.08 19.74 -1.35
N TYR A 133 1.30 20.16 -0.35
CA TYR A 133 1.35 21.51 0.20
C TYR A 133 2.29 21.66 1.41
N GLU A 134 2.92 20.58 1.86
CA GLU A 134 3.91 20.59 2.92
C GLU A 134 5.27 20.20 2.34
N GLY A 135 6.10 21.21 2.05
CA GLY A 135 7.36 21.01 1.32
C GLY A 135 8.31 20.00 1.99
N SER A 136 8.30 19.90 3.32
CA SER A 136 9.09 18.91 4.04
C SER A 136 8.63 17.47 3.77
N ARG A 137 7.32 17.24 3.66
CA ARG A 137 6.74 15.93 3.29
C ARG A 137 6.96 15.63 1.81
N LEU A 138 6.79 16.61 0.93
CA LEU A 138 6.98 16.43 -0.50
C LEU A 138 8.44 16.04 -0.85
N LEU A 139 9.41 16.62 -0.14
CA LEU A 139 10.83 16.30 -0.31
C LEU A 139 11.24 14.90 0.22
N ASN A 140 10.34 14.19 0.92
CA ASN A 140 10.56 12.80 1.33
C ASN A 140 10.21 11.78 0.23
N LEU A 141 9.76 12.23 -0.96
CA LEU A 141 9.47 11.36 -2.11
C LEU A 141 10.69 11.36 -3.02
N LEU A 142 11.49 10.30 -2.97
CA LEU A 142 12.84 10.21 -3.52
C LEU A 142 12.98 9.05 -4.51
N SER A 143 14.13 8.93 -5.15
CA SER A 143 14.45 7.86 -6.10
C SER A 143 15.10 6.64 -5.44
N PHE A 144 15.28 5.56 -6.18
CA PHE A 144 16.05 4.41 -5.71
C PHE A 144 17.55 4.71 -5.60
N ASP A 145 18.08 5.70 -6.32
CA ASP A 145 19.46 6.16 -6.15
C ASP A 145 19.63 6.82 -4.77
N ASP A 146 18.65 7.64 -4.36
CA ASP A 146 18.64 8.23 -3.01
C ASP A 146 18.53 7.15 -1.92
N PHE A 147 17.75 6.07 -2.16
CA PHE A 147 17.70 4.93 -1.25
C PHE A 147 19.08 4.26 -1.12
N GLN A 148 19.80 4.07 -2.22
CA GLN A 148 21.15 3.48 -2.18
C GLN A 148 22.12 4.35 -1.40
N ASP A 149 22.04 5.68 -1.54
CA ASP A 149 22.83 6.63 -0.77
C ASP A 149 22.50 6.55 0.73
N ASP A 150 21.22 6.52 1.09
CA ASP A 150 20.79 6.39 2.49
C ASP A 150 21.19 5.03 3.10
N PHE A 151 21.08 3.96 2.31
CA PHE A 151 21.48 2.61 2.72
C PHE A 151 22.98 2.53 2.95
N ALA A 152 23.80 3.06 2.04
CA ALA A 152 25.24 3.11 2.19
C ALA A 152 25.69 3.98 3.37
N ALA A 153 24.93 5.03 3.69
CA ALA A 153 25.19 5.91 4.83
C ALA A 153 24.62 5.38 6.16
N GLY A 154 23.80 4.32 6.15
CA GLY A 154 23.16 3.78 7.35
C GLY A 154 22.11 4.70 7.95
N VAL A 155 21.39 5.47 7.11
CA VAL A 155 20.39 6.47 7.52
C VAL A 155 19.00 6.23 6.91
N VAL A 156 18.73 5.01 6.46
CA VAL A 156 17.41 4.61 5.95
C VAL A 156 16.33 4.87 7.02
N PRO A 157 15.19 5.49 6.67
CA PRO A 157 14.12 5.78 7.63
C PRO A 157 13.48 4.54 8.24
N GLN A 158 12.76 4.73 9.35
CA GLN A 158 12.06 3.67 10.06
C GLN A 158 10.84 3.13 9.29
N PHE A 159 10.11 4.01 8.60
CA PHE A 159 9.03 3.62 7.69
C PHE A 159 9.42 3.96 6.25
N VAL A 160 9.38 2.96 5.39
CA VAL A 160 9.73 3.10 3.98
C VAL A 160 8.63 2.46 3.14
N MET A 161 8.14 3.19 2.16
CA MET A 161 7.28 2.67 1.09
C MET A 161 8.07 2.77 -0.21
N MET A 162 8.11 1.69 -0.98
CA MET A 162 8.84 1.64 -2.24
C MET A 162 7.97 1.13 -3.37
N SER A 163 8.17 1.66 -4.58
CA SER A 163 7.66 1.05 -5.81
C SER A 163 8.76 1.00 -6.87
N PRO A 164 8.93 -0.15 -7.55
CA PRO A 164 9.72 -0.23 -8.78
C PRO A 164 9.09 0.61 -9.89
N ASN A 165 9.83 0.79 -10.98
CA ASN A 165 9.32 1.40 -12.22
C ASN A 165 8.58 0.35 -13.07
N MET A 166 7.93 0.79 -14.16
CA MET A 166 7.08 -0.06 -15.00
C MET A 166 7.80 -1.27 -15.64
N LEU A 167 9.13 -1.30 -15.66
CA LEU A 167 9.88 -2.48 -16.12
C LEU A 167 10.05 -3.51 -15.00
N ASN A 168 10.37 -3.03 -13.80
CA ASN A 168 10.76 -3.86 -12.67
C ASN A 168 9.57 -4.28 -11.80
N ASP A 169 8.41 -3.63 -11.96
CA ASP A 169 7.16 -4.01 -11.30
C ASP A 169 6.40 -5.13 -12.03
N GLY A 170 6.84 -5.50 -13.25
CA GLY A 170 6.22 -6.56 -14.04
C GLY A 170 5.22 -6.07 -15.10
N HIS A 171 4.92 -4.77 -15.16
CA HIS A 171 3.88 -4.25 -16.06
C HIS A 171 4.31 -4.21 -17.54
N ASN A 172 5.58 -3.90 -17.82
CA ASN A 172 6.14 -3.85 -19.19
C ASN A 172 7.09 -5.02 -19.50
N THR A 173 7.26 -5.96 -18.57
CA THR A 173 8.17 -7.11 -18.68
C THR A 173 7.45 -8.40 -18.27
N THR A 174 8.19 -9.50 -18.12
CA THR A 174 7.61 -10.78 -17.70
C THR A 174 7.72 -10.96 -16.19
N LEU A 175 6.92 -11.87 -15.62
CA LEU A 175 7.06 -12.26 -14.21
C LEU A 175 8.48 -12.71 -13.85
N ASP A 176 9.12 -13.52 -14.70
CA ASP A 176 10.51 -13.96 -14.48
C ASP A 176 11.47 -12.76 -14.42
N TYR A 177 11.25 -11.73 -15.23
CA TYR A 177 12.05 -10.51 -15.17
C TYR A 177 11.85 -9.78 -13.83
N ALA A 178 10.60 -9.50 -13.46
CA ALA A 178 10.25 -8.76 -12.25
C ALA A 178 10.70 -9.50 -10.97
N THR A 179 10.46 -10.81 -10.88
CA THR A 179 10.87 -11.63 -9.72
C THR A 179 12.38 -11.78 -9.61
N ASN A 180 13.11 -11.93 -10.72
CA ASN A 180 14.58 -11.90 -10.69
C ASN A 180 15.11 -10.54 -10.25
N TRP A 181 14.54 -9.44 -10.76
CA TRP A 181 14.91 -8.10 -10.32
C TRP A 181 14.65 -7.92 -8.82
N ALA A 182 13.48 -8.31 -8.33
CA ALA A 182 13.11 -8.18 -6.92
C ALA A 182 14.06 -9.00 -6.03
N ARG A 183 14.41 -10.23 -6.44
CA ARG A 183 15.40 -11.05 -5.72
C ARG A 183 16.76 -10.36 -5.63
N GLU A 184 17.29 -9.85 -6.75
CA GLU A 184 18.61 -9.21 -6.75
C GLU A 184 18.61 -7.88 -5.98
N PHE A 185 17.53 -7.09 -6.07
CA PHE A 185 17.35 -5.86 -5.30
C PHE A 185 17.28 -6.12 -3.80
N LEU A 186 16.52 -7.14 -3.38
CA LEU A 186 16.32 -7.46 -1.97
C LEU A 186 17.54 -8.13 -1.33
N LYS A 187 18.33 -8.88 -2.09
CA LYS A 187 19.49 -9.62 -1.59
C LYS A 187 20.42 -8.82 -0.66
N PRO A 188 20.93 -7.62 -1.03
CA PRO A 188 21.80 -6.84 -0.14
C PRO A 188 21.10 -6.39 1.15
N ILE A 189 19.83 -5.99 1.08
CA ILE A 189 19.09 -5.46 2.23
C ILE A 189 18.62 -6.56 3.20
N LEU A 190 18.61 -7.82 2.74
CA LEU A 190 18.31 -9.00 3.54
C LEU A 190 19.55 -9.65 4.17
N THR A 191 20.75 -9.15 3.89
CA THR A 191 21.97 -9.69 4.50
C THR A 191 22.05 -9.36 5.99
N ASP A 192 22.68 -10.24 6.77
CA ASP A 192 22.92 -10.01 8.19
C ASP A 192 23.71 -8.72 8.42
N GLY A 193 23.14 -7.83 9.24
CA GLY A 193 23.74 -6.52 9.53
C GLY A 193 23.55 -5.46 8.45
N ALA A 194 22.72 -5.70 7.43
CA ALA A 194 22.35 -4.69 6.43
C ALA A 194 21.72 -3.43 7.07
N PHE A 195 20.99 -3.62 8.17
CA PHE A 195 20.46 -2.55 9.02
C PHE A 195 20.93 -2.75 10.46
N ALA A 196 21.10 -1.65 11.19
CA ALA A 196 21.46 -1.70 12.61
C ALA A 196 20.27 -2.19 13.46
N GLU A 197 19.05 -1.85 13.05
CA GLU A 197 17.80 -2.23 13.67
C GLU A 197 17.22 -3.52 13.09
N LYS A 198 16.24 -4.10 13.79
CA LYS A 198 15.40 -5.16 13.22
C LYS A 198 14.52 -4.57 12.14
N THR A 199 14.62 -5.10 10.93
CA THR A 199 13.88 -4.62 9.77
C THR A 199 12.92 -5.70 9.28
N LEU A 200 11.66 -5.33 9.11
CA LEU A 200 10.65 -6.12 8.41
C LEU A 200 10.50 -5.56 6.99
N VAL A 201 10.68 -6.41 5.99
CA VAL A 201 10.41 -6.09 4.59
C VAL A 201 9.17 -6.85 4.16
N GLN A 202 8.19 -6.16 3.59
CA GLN A 202 7.06 -6.78 2.92
C GLN A 202 7.26 -6.64 1.41
N LEU A 203 7.43 -7.75 0.71
CA LEU A 203 7.33 -7.80 -0.74
C LEU A 203 5.90 -8.19 -1.10
N THR A 204 5.19 -7.36 -1.85
CA THR A 204 3.79 -7.60 -2.23
C THR A 204 3.45 -6.93 -3.55
N TYR A 205 2.31 -7.29 -4.12
CA TYR A 205 1.76 -6.74 -5.35
C TYR A 205 0.60 -5.82 -5.01
N ASP A 206 0.25 -4.90 -5.88
CA ASP A 206 -0.88 -3.98 -5.70
C ASP A 206 -2.22 -4.61 -6.12
N GLU A 207 -2.21 -5.47 -7.13
CA GLU A 207 -3.38 -6.22 -7.60
C GLU A 207 -2.99 -7.46 -8.41
N THR A 208 -3.95 -8.32 -8.73
CA THR A 208 -3.80 -9.37 -9.75
C THR A 208 -4.16 -8.85 -11.14
N GLU A 209 -3.65 -9.48 -12.20
CA GLU A 209 -4.09 -9.16 -13.56
C GLU A 209 -5.47 -9.75 -13.92
N ASP A 210 -5.88 -10.84 -13.27
CA ASP A 210 -7.16 -11.52 -13.60
C ASP A 210 -8.35 -10.90 -12.86
N TYR A 211 -9.09 -10.03 -13.57
CA TYR A 211 -10.27 -9.34 -13.04
C TYR A 211 -11.49 -10.29 -12.85
N SER A 212 -11.38 -11.56 -13.28
CA SER A 212 -12.45 -12.55 -13.16
C SER A 212 -12.39 -13.37 -11.86
N GLN A 213 -11.30 -13.27 -11.12
CA GLN A 213 -11.10 -13.96 -9.85
C GLN A 213 -11.08 -12.98 -8.68
N PRO A 214 -11.29 -13.47 -7.45
CA PRO A 214 -11.01 -12.67 -6.27
C PRO A 214 -9.57 -12.18 -6.29
N ASN A 215 -9.37 -10.89 -6.05
CA ASN A 215 -8.12 -10.15 -6.19
C ASN A 215 -7.13 -10.50 -5.06
N ARG A 216 -6.74 -11.78 -5.00
CA ARG A 216 -5.83 -12.38 -4.03
C ARG A 216 -4.41 -12.28 -4.57
N ILE A 217 -3.56 -11.56 -3.85
CA ILE A 217 -2.20 -11.22 -4.25
C ILE A 217 -1.16 -11.94 -3.39
N VAL A 218 0.07 -12.01 -3.91
CA VAL A 218 1.20 -12.52 -3.15
C VAL A 218 1.70 -11.47 -2.16
N SER A 219 2.00 -11.91 -0.95
CA SER A 219 2.71 -11.10 0.04
C SER A 219 3.68 -11.97 0.84
N LEU A 220 4.90 -11.48 1.00
CA LEU A 220 6.00 -12.20 1.64
C LEU A 220 6.69 -11.28 2.65
N LEU A 221 6.72 -11.72 3.92
CA LEU A 221 7.46 -11.05 4.98
C LEU A 221 8.89 -11.57 5.05
N LEU A 222 9.86 -10.66 5.02
CA LEU A 222 11.31 -10.92 4.99
C LEU A 222 12.04 -10.00 5.97
N GLY A 223 13.36 -10.21 6.10
CA GLY A 223 14.26 -9.34 6.85
C GLY A 223 14.56 -9.82 8.26
N SER A 224 15.45 -9.10 8.95
CA SER A 224 15.98 -9.47 10.27
C SER A 224 14.93 -9.49 11.40
N ALA A 225 13.75 -8.91 11.16
CA ALA A 225 12.61 -9.02 12.07
C ALA A 225 11.92 -10.40 12.02
N VAL A 226 12.06 -11.16 10.93
CA VAL A 226 11.50 -12.51 10.78
C VAL A 226 12.39 -13.53 11.49
N PRO A 227 11.94 -14.18 12.58
CA PRO A 227 12.73 -15.18 13.28
C PRO A 227 13.03 -16.39 12.39
N GLU A 228 14.25 -16.94 12.45
CA GLU A 228 14.67 -18.11 11.66
C GLU A 228 13.71 -19.31 11.75
N LYS A 229 13.08 -19.52 12.91
CA LYS A 229 12.09 -20.60 13.11
C LYS A 229 10.83 -20.45 12.24
N LEU A 230 10.59 -19.28 11.66
CA LEU A 230 9.46 -18.98 10.77
C LEU A 230 9.89 -18.92 9.29
N TRP A 231 11.16 -19.12 8.96
CA TRP A 231 11.62 -19.12 7.58
C TRP A 231 10.99 -20.27 6.78
N GLY A 232 10.45 -19.95 5.60
CA GLY A 232 9.78 -20.89 4.71
C GLY A 232 8.38 -21.30 5.19
N THR A 233 7.82 -20.62 6.20
CA THR A 233 6.47 -20.90 6.69
C THR A 233 5.41 -20.09 5.95
N THR A 234 4.14 -20.37 6.23
CA THR A 234 2.99 -19.66 5.69
C THR A 234 2.15 -19.04 6.81
N ASP A 235 1.46 -17.95 6.50
CA ASP A 235 0.49 -17.29 7.36
C ASP A 235 -0.87 -17.22 6.63
N GLU A 236 -1.90 -17.81 7.25
CA GLU A 236 -3.27 -17.88 6.71
C GLU A 236 -4.20 -16.82 7.31
N THR A 237 -3.66 -15.84 8.05
CA THR A 237 -4.45 -14.71 8.52
C THR A 237 -4.94 -13.89 7.33
N PHE A 238 -6.19 -13.44 7.38
CA PHE A 238 -6.76 -12.59 6.33
C PHE A 238 -6.15 -11.17 6.38
N TYR A 239 -5.56 -10.73 5.28
CA TYR A 239 -4.99 -9.40 5.14
C TYR A 239 -5.51 -8.68 3.91
N THR A 240 -5.55 -7.36 4.01
CA THR A 240 -5.58 -6.44 2.87
C THR A 240 -4.48 -5.38 2.99
N HIS A 241 -4.34 -4.46 2.04
CA HIS A 241 -3.39 -3.33 2.20
C HIS A 241 -3.67 -2.46 3.43
N TYR A 242 -4.88 -2.48 4.01
CA TYR A 242 -5.15 -1.80 5.28
C TYR A 242 -4.38 -2.41 6.47
N SER A 243 -3.95 -3.66 6.33
CA SER A 243 -3.15 -4.39 7.33
C SER A 243 -1.77 -3.77 7.52
N ILE A 244 -1.26 -3.04 6.52
CA ILE A 244 0.00 -2.29 6.63
C ILE A 244 -0.16 -1.22 7.71
N LEU A 245 -1.23 -0.42 7.62
CA LEU A 245 -1.54 0.66 8.57
C LEU A 245 -1.75 0.11 9.97
N SER A 246 -2.64 -0.87 10.13
CA SER A 246 -2.93 -1.47 11.44
C SER A 246 -1.68 -2.10 12.06
N THR A 247 -0.79 -2.70 11.26
CA THR A 247 0.50 -3.22 11.73
C THR A 247 1.43 -2.11 12.21
N MET A 248 1.56 -1.00 11.48
CA MET A 248 2.37 0.14 11.93
C MET A 248 1.79 0.78 13.20
N GLU A 249 0.46 0.91 13.26
CA GLU A 249 -0.25 1.42 14.43
C GLU A 249 -0.02 0.54 15.66
N ASN A 250 -0.08 -0.77 15.50
CA ASN A 250 0.15 -1.72 16.57
C ASN A 250 1.62 -1.73 17.02
N ASN A 251 2.56 -1.83 16.08
CA ASN A 251 4.00 -1.92 16.34
C ASN A 251 4.54 -0.70 17.11
N TRP A 252 4.07 0.50 16.76
CA TRP A 252 4.51 1.74 17.40
C TRP A 252 3.49 2.34 18.35
N GLU A 253 2.42 1.64 18.72
CA GLU A 253 1.31 2.16 19.54
C GLU A 253 0.79 3.53 19.07
N LEU A 254 0.57 3.69 17.76
CA LEU A 254 0.10 4.92 17.16
C LEU A 254 -1.41 5.11 17.37
N PRO A 255 -1.91 6.36 17.33
CA PRO A 255 -3.30 6.66 16.99
C PRO A 255 -3.68 6.07 15.62
N ASN A 256 -4.98 6.01 15.35
CA ASN A 256 -5.51 5.52 14.07
C ASN A 256 -6.04 6.65 13.17
N LEU A 257 -6.32 6.35 11.91
CA LEU A 257 -6.94 7.25 10.93
C LEU A 257 -8.47 7.33 11.08
N GLY A 258 -9.08 6.37 11.79
CA GLY A 258 -10.52 6.29 11.98
C GLY A 258 -11.26 5.76 10.75
N ARG A 259 -10.58 4.96 9.92
CA ARG A 259 -11.10 4.41 8.65
C ARG A 259 -11.05 2.89 8.69
N PHE A 260 -10.82 2.23 7.55
CA PHE A 260 -10.75 0.77 7.48
C PHE A 260 -9.46 0.17 8.05
N ASP A 261 -8.46 1.01 8.40
CA ASP A 261 -7.30 0.66 9.24
C ASP A 261 -7.72 0.05 10.58
N VAL A 262 -8.73 0.61 11.25
CA VAL A 262 -9.15 0.21 12.61
C VAL A 262 -9.58 -1.25 12.69
N GLY A 263 -10.27 -1.74 11.66
CA GLY A 263 -10.79 -3.11 11.61
C GLY A 263 -9.85 -4.12 10.95
N ALA A 264 -8.72 -3.67 10.39
CA ALA A 264 -7.80 -4.53 9.67
C ALA A 264 -6.94 -5.38 10.62
N ASN A 265 -6.54 -6.56 10.16
CA ASN A 265 -5.64 -7.43 10.91
C ASN A 265 -4.22 -6.89 10.93
N VAL A 266 -3.47 -7.21 11.99
CA VAL A 266 -2.05 -6.92 12.14
C VAL A 266 -1.26 -8.13 11.65
N PHE A 267 -0.14 -7.95 10.95
CA PHE A 267 0.70 -9.07 10.54
C PHE A 267 1.00 -9.99 11.73
N GLN A 268 0.76 -11.29 11.57
CA GLN A 268 0.71 -12.25 12.69
C GLN A 268 2.01 -12.25 13.48
N LEU A 269 3.15 -12.07 12.80
CA LEU A 269 4.45 -11.86 13.43
C LEU A 269 4.46 -10.72 14.47
N VAL A 270 3.83 -9.59 14.15
CA VAL A 270 3.73 -8.42 15.02
C VAL A 270 2.62 -8.63 16.06
N ALA A 271 1.49 -9.23 15.67
CA ALA A 271 0.39 -9.55 16.57
C ALA A 271 0.83 -10.47 17.71
N ASP A 272 1.63 -11.50 17.41
CA ASP A 272 2.23 -12.41 18.41
C ASP A 272 3.16 -11.67 19.37
N ALA A 273 3.89 -10.65 18.88
CA ALA A 273 4.82 -9.88 19.69
C ALA A 273 4.12 -8.90 20.65
N THR A 274 2.96 -8.36 20.25
CA THR A 274 2.21 -7.36 21.03
C THR A 274 1.02 -7.95 21.79
N GLY A 275 0.63 -9.19 21.49
CA GLY A 275 -0.57 -9.84 22.02
C GLY A 275 -1.86 -9.36 21.34
N TYR A 276 -1.78 -8.78 20.14
CA TYR A 276 -2.96 -8.44 19.35
C TYR A 276 -3.67 -9.72 18.86
N VAL A 277 -4.99 -9.67 18.77
CA VAL A 277 -5.80 -10.81 18.33
C VAL A 277 -6.45 -10.46 17.00
N ASN A 278 -5.95 -11.08 15.94
CA ASN A 278 -6.54 -11.00 14.61
C ASN A 278 -7.90 -11.69 14.56
N LYS A 279 -8.79 -11.21 13.68
CA LYS A 279 -10.07 -11.85 13.39
C LYS A 279 -10.35 -11.82 11.90
N ASP A 280 -10.98 -12.86 11.38
CA ASP A 280 -11.49 -12.83 10.02
C ASP A 280 -12.60 -11.78 9.88
N PRO A 281 -12.69 -11.10 8.71
CA PRO A 281 -13.73 -10.12 8.46
C PRO A 281 -15.10 -10.81 8.48
N PRO A 282 -16.16 -10.13 8.95
CA PRO A 282 -17.49 -10.73 9.10
C PRO A 282 -18.09 -11.23 7.78
N ASN A 283 -17.61 -10.70 6.65
CA ASN A 283 -18.05 -11.02 5.31
C ASN A 283 -16.95 -11.74 4.48
N VAL A 284 -16.00 -12.43 5.13
CA VAL A 284 -14.86 -13.08 4.46
C VAL A 284 -15.25 -14.00 3.29
N ALA A 285 -16.42 -14.65 3.37
CA ALA A 285 -16.90 -15.57 2.35
C ALA A 285 -17.39 -14.89 1.06
N SER A 286 -17.60 -13.57 1.08
CA SER A 286 -18.05 -12.79 -0.07
C SER A 286 -16.97 -11.84 -0.61
N VAL A 287 -15.73 -11.95 -0.14
CA VAL A 287 -14.63 -11.10 -0.60
C VAL A 287 -14.30 -11.43 -2.06
N ASN A 288 -14.43 -10.44 -2.94
CA ASN A 288 -14.06 -10.53 -4.35
C ASN A 288 -12.97 -9.50 -4.65
N ASN A 289 -13.24 -8.21 -4.38
CA ASN A 289 -12.31 -7.10 -4.55
C ASN A 289 -11.81 -6.90 -6.00
N SER A 290 -12.59 -7.31 -6.99
CA SER A 290 -12.28 -7.08 -8.42
C SER A 290 -12.91 -5.80 -8.97
N VAL A 291 -13.78 -5.14 -8.20
CA VAL A 291 -14.51 -3.94 -8.63
C VAL A 291 -14.54 -2.91 -7.51
N SER A 292 -14.34 -1.63 -7.84
CA SER A 292 -14.41 -0.54 -6.87
C SER A 292 -15.83 -0.27 -6.40
N TYR A 293 -16.01 0.02 -5.10
CA TYR A 293 -17.25 0.64 -4.64
C TYR A 293 -17.39 2.10 -5.11
N PRO A 294 -18.61 2.65 -5.17
CA PRO A 294 -18.84 4.07 -5.43
C PRO A 294 -18.28 4.98 -4.35
N GLY A 295 -17.42 5.93 -4.75
CA GLY A 295 -16.86 6.96 -3.88
C GLY A 295 -16.49 8.24 -4.65
N PRO A 296 -15.98 9.29 -3.98
CA PRO A 296 -15.76 10.60 -4.59
C PRO A 296 -14.77 10.61 -5.76
N LEU A 297 -13.93 9.59 -5.89
CA LEU A 297 -12.98 9.46 -7.00
C LEU A 297 -13.46 8.56 -8.15
N ASN A 298 -14.63 7.96 -8.03
CA ASN A 298 -15.20 7.06 -9.04
C ASN A 298 -15.62 7.85 -10.30
N ARG A 299 -15.32 7.42 -11.54
CA ARG A 299 -15.64 8.23 -12.74
C ARG A 299 -17.14 8.31 -13.03
N ASN A 300 -17.79 7.17 -13.23
CA ASN A 300 -19.13 7.06 -13.79
C ASN A 300 -19.99 6.08 -13.01
N HIS A 301 -20.34 6.43 -11.77
CA HIS A 301 -21.24 5.62 -10.95
C HIS A 301 -22.50 6.39 -10.56
N SER A 302 -23.67 5.82 -10.86
CA SER A 302 -24.98 6.48 -10.65
C SER A 302 -25.28 6.77 -9.17
N THR A 303 -24.68 6.01 -8.26
CA THR A 303 -24.80 6.18 -6.80
C THR A 303 -23.54 6.75 -6.15
N LYS A 304 -22.66 7.39 -6.93
CA LYS A 304 -21.41 7.99 -6.45
C LYS A 304 -21.67 8.96 -5.29
N VAL A 305 -20.96 8.76 -4.18
CA VAL A 305 -20.84 9.76 -3.11
C VAL A 305 -19.86 10.83 -3.57
N THR A 306 -20.22 12.12 -3.55
CA THR A 306 -19.39 13.21 -4.10
C THR A 306 -18.43 13.83 -3.08
N THR A 307 -18.54 13.47 -1.81
CA THR A 307 -17.71 13.98 -0.72
C THR A 307 -16.87 12.87 -0.11
N PHE A 308 -15.65 13.20 0.32
CA PHE A 308 -14.86 12.30 1.15
C PHE A 308 -15.58 12.03 2.47
N PRO A 309 -15.81 10.76 2.84
CA PRO A 309 -16.50 10.43 4.09
C PRO A 309 -15.68 10.88 5.30
N PRO A 310 -16.32 11.39 6.36
CA PRO A 310 -15.60 11.72 7.58
C PRO A 310 -15.07 10.44 8.24
N PRO A 311 -13.85 10.45 8.80
CA PRO A 311 -13.37 9.34 9.62
C PRO A 311 -14.28 9.18 10.85
N ASN A 312 -14.37 7.97 11.38
CA ASN A 312 -15.12 7.73 12.60
C ASN A 312 -14.30 8.17 13.81
N LEU A 313 -14.77 9.23 14.47
CA LEU A 313 -14.05 9.88 15.55
C LEU A 313 -14.08 9.13 16.89
N LYS A 314 -14.78 8.00 16.97
CA LYS A 314 -14.93 7.20 18.19
C LYS A 314 -14.17 5.88 18.17
N LEU A 315 -13.54 5.53 17.05
CA LEU A 315 -12.82 4.26 16.91
C LEU A 315 -11.48 4.25 17.66
N THR A 316 -11.13 3.06 18.13
CA THR A 316 -9.82 2.72 18.72
C THR A 316 -9.19 1.63 17.85
N GLY A 317 -8.04 1.93 17.25
CA GLY A 317 -7.35 1.05 16.32
C GLY A 317 -6.38 0.09 16.99
N ALA A 318 -5.59 -0.60 16.18
CA ALA A 318 -4.74 -1.71 16.62
C ALA A 318 -3.61 -1.28 17.58
N GLY A 319 -3.22 0.00 17.58
CA GLY A 319 -2.30 0.59 18.57
C GLY A 319 -2.90 0.79 19.98
N GLY A 320 -4.18 0.44 20.18
CA GLY A 320 -4.89 0.66 21.45
C GLY A 320 -5.13 2.14 21.76
N LYS A 321 -5.04 3.01 20.75
CA LYS A 321 -5.22 4.46 20.86
C LYS A 321 -6.47 4.91 20.07
N PRO A 322 -7.14 5.99 20.52
CA PRO A 322 -8.20 6.62 19.73
C PRO A 322 -7.63 7.23 18.44
N ILE A 323 -8.51 7.71 17.58
CA ILE A 323 -8.13 8.48 16.39
C ILE A 323 -7.15 9.62 16.75
N LEU A 324 -6.22 9.95 15.84
CA LEU A 324 -5.27 11.03 16.05
C LEU A 324 -6.00 12.36 16.36
N LYS A 325 -5.51 13.07 17.38
CA LYS A 325 -6.16 14.30 17.89
C LYS A 325 -6.30 15.39 16.81
N SER A 326 -5.31 15.58 15.96
CA SER A 326 -5.37 16.56 14.86
C SER A 326 -6.46 16.18 13.84
N ILE A 327 -6.61 14.90 13.52
CA ILE A 327 -7.69 14.39 12.65
C ILE A 327 -9.05 14.65 13.32
N SER A 328 -9.21 14.28 14.59
CA SER A 328 -10.43 14.54 15.35
C SER A 328 -10.83 16.02 15.38
N GLN A 329 -9.84 16.92 15.46
CA GLN A 329 -10.08 18.37 15.42
C GLN A 329 -10.47 18.85 14.02
N ALA A 330 -9.81 18.36 12.97
CA ALA A 330 -10.09 18.71 11.58
C ALA A 330 -11.49 18.30 11.12
N TRP A 331 -12.01 17.19 11.65
CA TRP A 331 -13.31 16.60 11.28
C TRP A 331 -14.40 16.79 12.33
N LYS A 332 -14.19 17.72 13.28
CA LYS A 332 -15.09 17.88 14.44
C LYS A 332 -16.50 18.32 14.05
N SER A 333 -16.66 19.12 12.99
CA SER A 333 -17.98 19.57 12.51
C SER A 333 -18.79 18.42 11.92
N GLU A 334 -18.12 17.38 11.44
CA GLU A 334 -18.70 16.23 10.76
C GLU A 334 -18.99 15.06 11.71
N ALA A 335 -18.73 15.21 13.02
CA ALA A 335 -18.88 14.14 14.04
C ALA A 335 -20.30 13.54 14.13
N ARG A 336 -21.31 14.18 13.55
CA ARG A 336 -22.71 13.71 13.49
C ARG A 336 -23.11 13.15 12.13
N LEU A 337 -22.24 13.25 11.13
CA LEU A 337 -22.50 12.70 9.80
C LEU A 337 -22.24 11.20 9.81
N ASP A 338 -22.96 10.51 8.93
CA ASP A 338 -22.74 9.09 8.70
C ASP A 338 -21.37 8.84 8.06
N THR A 339 -20.79 7.70 8.39
CA THR A 339 -19.47 7.24 7.94
C THR A 339 -19.54 5.74 7.60
N PRO A 340 -18.77 5.25 6.61
CA PRO A 340 -18.71 3.82 6.33
C PRO A 340 -17.82 3.05 7.32
N TYR A 341 -17.10 3.76 8.19
CA TYR A 341 -16.10 3.16 9.08
C TYR A 341 -16.73 2.76 10.41
N ASP A 342 -16.90 1.46 10.62
CA ASP A 342 -17.51 0.89 11.83
C ASP A 342 -16.55 0.07 12.70
N GLY A 343 -15.28 -0.06 12.28
CA GLY A 343 -14.27 -0.86 12.97
C GLY A 343 -14.57 -2.37 12.96
N SER A 344 -15.52 -2.83 12.15
CA SER A 344 -15.90 -4.25 12.09
C SER A 344 -14.86 -5.12 11.40
N GLY A 345 -13.99 -4.52 10.59
CA GLY A 345 -13.09 -5.22 9.68
C GLY A 345 -13.76 -5.73 8.42
N ALA A 346 -15.04 -5.40 8.17
CA ALA A 346 -15.69 -5.75 6.91
C ALA A 346 -14.94 -5.18 5.71
N VAL A 347 -14.86 -5.99 4.66
CA VAL A 347 -14.19 -5.63 3.40
C VAL A 347 -15.24 -5.23 2.37
N TYR A 348 -15.02 -4.13 1.66
CA TYR A 348 -16.01 -3.59 0.74
C TYR A 348 -15.43 -3.41 -0.66
N ASP A 349 -16.26 -3.70 -1.65
CA ASP A 349 -15.99 -3.64 -3.09
C ASP A 349 -17.27 -3.26 -3.84
N GLY A 350 -17.27 -3.34 -5.17
CA GLY A 350 -18.41 -3.01 -6.02
C GLY A 350 -19.63 -3.93 -5.84
N ASP A 351 -19.43 -5.14 -5.32
CA ASP A 351 -20.49 -6.13 -5.09
C ASP A 351 -21.00 -6.12 -3.64
N ASN A 352 -20.14 -5.73 -2.70
CA ASN A 352 -20.43 -5.54 -1.29
C ASN A 352 -20.12 -4.11 -0.86
N LEU A 353 -21.15 -3.26 -0.92
CA LEU A 353 -21.01 -1.82 -0.74
C LEU A 353 -20.80 -1.40 0.73
N PRO A 354 -20.00 -0.35 1.00
CA PRO A 354 -19.89 0.24 2.33
C PRO A 354 -21.23 0.78 2.84
N VAL A 355 -21.52 0.55 4.12
CA VAL A 355 -22.77 1.01 4.75
C VAL A 355 -22.51 2.23 5.63
N TYR A 356 -23.11 3.36 5.26
CA TYR A 356 -22.96 4.63 5.98
C TYR A 356 -23.90 4.68 7.19
N LYS A 357 -23.34 4.89 8.39
CA LYS A 357 -24.07 5.00 9.66
C LYS A 357 -23.41 6.01 10.60
N GLY A 358 -24.13 6.46 11.64
CA GLY A 358 -23.58 7.36 12.65
C GLY A 358 -22.32 6.80 13.31
N GLN A 359 -21.40 7.69 13.70
CA GLN A 359 -20.01 7.37 14.11
C GLN A 359 -19.83 6.65 15.46
N GLY A 360 -20.60 5.61 15.75
CA GLY A 360 -20.41 4.75 16.92
C GLY A 360 -21.64 4.61 17.77
#